data_AF-A0A4U1JLX3-F1
#
_entry.id   AF-A0A4U1JLX3-F1
#
_cell.length_a   1.000
_cell.length_b   1.000
_cell.length_c   1.000
_cell.angle_alpha   90.00
_cell.angle_beta   90.00
_cell.angle_gamma   90.00
#
_symmetry.space_group_name_H-M   'P 1'
#
loop_
_entity.id
_entity.type
_entity.pdbx_description
1 polymer ?
#
loop_
_entity_poly.entity_id
_entity_poly.type
_entity_poly.pdbx_seq_one_letter_code
_entity_poly.pdbx_strand_id
1 'polypeptide(L)'
;MPRARTSCGSRCPIGVVEELLRLRTALKADGLVLSDRRWIALTRVLKAAAWLDDAPAVELDHLSVLKYGLWNKPEDRARVVAVLQTVDRSVVAQAIDIVDEALRGYANRPTEPAAYQSALPQLADKVTEAGKRVQDMLKNGVSRRAHARIQPKLDELKKAHDALTADLSKRYALP
;
A
#
# COMPACT_ATOMS: atom_id res chain seq x y z
N MET A 1 5.69 20.64 -26.70
CA MET A 1 4.93 19.79 -27.63
C MET A 1 4.58 18.47 -26.94
N PRO A 2 3.30 18.15 -26.70
CA PRO A 2 2.93 16.89 -26.06
C PRO A 2 2.90 15.79 -27.13
N ARG A 3 3.69 14.73 -26.93
CA ARG A 3 3.69 13.55 -27.82
C ARG A 3 2.32 12.87 -27.76
N ALA A 4 1.84 12.47 -28.94
CA ALA A 4 0.61 11.71 -29.13
C ALA A 4 0.55 10.51 -28.17
N ARG A 5 -0.42 10.54 -27.25
CA ARG A 5 -0.77 9.39 -26.41
C ARG A 5 -1.57 8.41 -27.26
N THR A 6 -0.86 7.56 -27.99
CA THR A 6 -1.45 6.43 -28.72
C THR A 6 -2.29 5.60 -27.76
N SER A 7 -3.48 5.29 -28.22
CA SER A 7 -4.57 4.63 -27.50
C SER A 7 -4.17 3.30 -26.85
N CYS A 8 -4.40 3.20 -25.53
CA CYS A 8 -4.88 2.01 -24.82
C CYS A 8 -4.07 0.70 -24.99
N GLY A 9 -2.75 0.78 -25.01
CA GLY A 9 -1.83 -0.35 -25.05
C GLY A 9 -1.27 -0.80 -23.70
N SER A 10 -1.86 -0.41 -22.56
CA SER A 10 -1.36 -0.85 -21.25
C SER A 10 -1.48 -2.38 -21.15
N ARG A 11 -0.31 -3.02 -21.07
CA ARG A 11 -0.16 -4.47 -21.01
C ARG A 11 -0.69 -4.91 -19.65
N CYS A 12 -1.55 -5.92 -19.61
CA CYS A 12 -1.93 -6.55 -18.34
C CYS A 12 -0.87 -7.62 -18.02
N PRO A 13 -0.08 -7.46 -16.94
CA PRO A 13 0.87 -8.48 -16.52
C PRO A 13 0.13 -9.76 -16.11
N ILE A 14 0.80 -10.91 -16.25
CA ILE A 14 0.25 -12.22 -15.86
C ILE A 14 -0.16 -12.23 -14.38
N GLY A 15 0.65 -11.64 -13.48
CA GLY A 15 0.33 -11.55 -12.06
C GLY A 15 -0.98 -10.79 -11.76
N VAL A 16 -1.32 -9.75 -12.54
CA VAL A 16 -2.60 -9.05 -12.37
C VAL A 16 -3.77 -9.89 -12.84
N VAL A 17 -3.58 -10.70 -13.88
CA VAL A 17 -4.62 -11.62 -14.36
C VAL A 17 -4.90 -12.71 -13.33
N GLU A 18 -3.85 -13.26 -12.70
CA GLU A 18 -3.99 -14.25 -11.62
C GLU A 18 -4.77 -13.68 -10.42
N GLU A 19 -4.46 -12.44 -10.00
CA GLU A 19 -5.20 -11.79 -8.92
C GLU A 19 -6.64 -11.46 -9.30
N LEU A 20 -6.92 -11.10 -10.57
CA LEU A 20 -8.29 -10.96 -11.06
C LEU A 20 -9.07 -12.28 -11.02
N LEU A 21 -8.42 -13.41 -11.32
CA LEU A 21 -9.03 -14.73 -11.22
C LEU A 21 -9.30 -15.11 -9.75
N ARG A 22 -8.36 -14.84 -8.84
CA ARG A 22 -8.55 -15.02 -7.39
C ARG A 22 -9.70 -14.17 -6.86
N LEU A 23 -9.78 -12.91 -7.29
CA LEU A 23 -10.88 -12.01 -6.95
C LEU A 23 -12.22 -12.57 -7.43
N ARG A 24 -12.27 -13.08 -8.66
CA ARG A 24 -13.48 -13.71 -9.21
C ARG A 24 -13.91 -14.93 -8.40
N THR A 25 -12.98 -15.79 -8.00
CA THR A 25 -13.31 -16.97 -7.19
C THR A 25 -13.76 -16.59 -5.78
N ALA A 26 -13.14 -15.59 -5.16
CA ALA A 26 -13.50 -15.11 -3.83
C ALA A 26 -14.89 -14.45 -3.84
N LEU A 27 -15.20 -13.60 -4.82
CA LEU A 27 -16.53 -13.01 -4.96
C LEU A 27 -17.62 -14.07 -5.22
N LYS A 28 -17.28 -15.12 -5.98
CA LYS A 28 -18.19 -16.25 -6.20
C LYS A 28 -18.46 -17.03 -4.92
N ALA A 29 -17.45 -17.21 -4.06
CA ALA A 29 -17.62 -17.85 -2.74
C ALA A 29 -18.55 -17.03 -1.83
N ASP A 30 -18.49 -15.69 -1.92
CA ASP A 30 -19.36 -14.76 -1.21
C ASP A 30 -20.76 -14.61 -1.83
N GLY A 31 -21.09 -15.42 -2.85
CA GLY A 31 -22.40 -15.43 -3.51
C GLY A 31 -22.60 -14.32 -4.55
N LEU A 32 -21.57 -13.53 -4.83
CA LEU A 32 -21.62 -12.43 -5.80
C LEU A 32 -21.06 -12.89 -7.16
N VAL A 33 -21.97 -13.28 -8.05
CA VAL A 33 -21.63 -13.72 -9.40
C VAL A 33 -21.83 -12.59 -10.40
N LEU A 34 -20.75 -12.17 -11.06
CA LEU A 34 -20.76 -11.13 -12.09
C LEU A 34 -20.59 -11.75 -13.47
N SER A 35 -21.25 -11.14 -14.46
CA SER A 35 -21.16 -11.59 -15.85
C SER A 35 -19.81 -11.28 -16.49
N ASP A 36 -19.36 -12.13 -17.42
CA ASP A 36 -18.09 -11.95 -18.13
C ASP A 36 -18.03 -10.60 -18.88
N ARG A 37 -19.17 -10.12 -19.38
CA ARG A 37 -19.27 -8.79 -20.01
C ARG A 37 -18.85 -7.67 -19.06
N ARG A 38 -19.22 -7.76 -17.78
CA ARG A 38 -18.83 -6.77 -16.77
C ARG A 38 -17.34 -6.84 -16.48
N TRP A 39 -16.76 -8.03 -16.38
CA TRP A 39 -15.31 -8.21 -16.23
C TRP A 39 -14.55 -7.57 -17.40
N ILE A 40 -14.99 -7.82 -18.64
CA ILE A 40 -14.38 -7.21 -19.83
C ILE A 40 -14.46 -5.68 -19.76
N ALA A 41 -15.61 -5.11 -19.39
CA ALA A 41 -15.75 -3.66 -19.23
C ALA A 41 -14.80 -3.11 -18.16
N LEU A 42 -14.68 -3.79 -17.01
CA LEU A 42 -13.79 -3.40 -15.92
C LEU A 42 -12.31 -3.46 -16.32
N THR A 43 -11.90 -4.41 -17.17
CA THR A 43 -10.51 -4.42 -17.68
C THR A 43 -10.18 -3.16 -18.48
N ARG A 44 -11.15 -2.57 -19.19
CA ARG A 44 -10.95 -1.30 -19.92
C ARG A 44 -10.80 -0.14 -18.93
N VAL A 45 -11.57 -0.15 -17.83
CA VAL A 45 -11.44 0.83 -16.75
C VAL A 45 -10.08 0.73 -16.06
N LEU A 46 -9.57 -0.48 -15.82
CA LEU A 46 -8.22 -0.68 -15.27
C LEU A 46 -7.13 -0.15 -16.20
N LYS A 47 -7.24 -0.41 -17.50
CA LYS A 47 -6.30 0.13 -18.49
C LYS A 47 -6.33 1.66 -18.55
N ALA A 48 -7.52 2.25 -18.43
CA ALA A 48 -7.68 3.70 -18.35
C ALA A 48 -7.10 4.27 -17.05
N ALA A 49 -7.27 3.59 -15.90
CA ALA A 49 -6.67 3.98 -14.63
C ALA A 49 -5.13 3.96 -14.70
N ALA A 50 -4.54 2.89 -15.26
CA ALA A 50 -3.10 2.80 -15.48
C ALA A 50 -2.59 3.92 -16.40
N TRP A 51 -3.35 4.26 -17.45
CA TRP A 51 -3.00 5.36 -18.35
C TRP A 51 -3.07 6.73 -17.66
N LEU A 52 -4.05 6.97 -16.79
CA LEU A 52 -4.14 8.20 -16.00
C LEU A 52 -3.00 8.35 -14.99
N ASP A 53 -2.49 7.23 -14.49
CA ASP A 53 -1.35 7.20 -13.56
C ASP A 53 0.02 7.18 -14.31
N ASP A 54 0.02 7.38 -15.63
CA ASP A 54 1.18 7.30 -16.54
C ASP A 54 1.98 5.98 -16.41
N ALA A 55 1.31 4.91 -15.98
CA ALA A 55 1.92 3.59 -15.81
C ALA A 55 1.97 2.83 -17.16
N PRO A 56 3.11 2.19 -17.50
CA PRO A 56 3.26 1.45 -18.75
C PRO A 56 2.45 0.14 -18.77
N ALA A 57 2.07 -0.37 -17.61
CA ALA A 57 1.30 -1.60 -17.42
C ALA A 57 0.28 -1.43 -16.30
N VAL A 58 -0.74 -2.29 -16.27
CA VAL A 58 -1.68 -2.33 -15.14
C VAL A 58 -0.96 -2.93 -13.93
N GLU A 59 -0.87 -2.17 -12.85
CA GLU A 59 -0.38 -2.61 -11.54
C GLU A 59 -1.52 -3.05 -10.61
N LEU A 60 -1.17 -3.75 -9.51
CA LEU A 60 -2.12 -4.20 -8.49
C LEU A 60 -2.88 -3.04 -7.84
N ASP A 61 -2.23 -1.88 -7.67
CA ASP A 61 -2.86 -0.69 -7.08
C ASP A 61 -4.10 -0.22 -7.86
N HIS A 62 -4.15 -0.45 -9.17
CA HIS A 62 -5.30 -0.04 -9.98
C HIS A 62 -6.52 -0.96 -9.76
N LEU A 63 -6.33 -2.16 -9.20
CA LEU A 63 -7.45 -3.05 -8.84
C LEU A 63 -8.39 -2.40 -7.82
N SER A 64 -7.91 -1.44 -7.04
CA SER A 64 -8.72 -0.64 -6.13
C SER A 64 -9.88 0.11 -6.80
N VAL A 65 -9.81 0.36 -8.12
CA VAL A 65 -10.89 0.99 -8.91
C VAL A 65 -12.09 0.05 -9.08
N LEU A 66 -11.87 -1.26 -9.00
CA LEU A 66 -12.92 -2.27 -9.19
C LEU A 66 -14.02 -2.19 -8.11
N LYS A 67 -13.72 -1.59 -6.95
CA LYS A 67 -14.72 -1.36 -5.88
C LYS A 67 -15.92 -0.55 -6.33
N TYR A 68 -15.79 0.23 -7.40
CA TYR A 68 -16.87 1.06 -7.93
C TYR A 68 -17.77 0.34 -8.93
N GLY A 69 -17.38 -0.83 -9.45
CA GLY A 69 -18.13 -1.52 -10.50
C GLY A 69 -18.40 -3.01 -10.26
N LEU A 70 -17.84 -3.61 -9.21
CA LEU A 70 -18.06 -5.02 -8.88
C LEU A 70 -19.33 -5.30 -8.07
N TRP A 71 -20.11 -4.30 -7.66
CA TRP A 71 -21.34 -4.50 -6.87
C TRP A 71 -22.59 -4.51 -7.77
N ASN A 72 -23.64 -5.22 -7.36
CA ASN A 72 -24.97 -5.19 -8.02
C ASN A 72 -25.94 -4.31 -7.23
N LYS A 73 -25.94 -4.49 -5.91
CA LYS A 73 -26.70 -3.66 -4.96
C LYS A 73 -25.74 -2.80 -4.15
N PRO A 74 -26.18 -1.65 -3.62
CA PRO A 74 -25.36 -0.83 -2.74
C PRO A 74 -24.88 -1.60 -1.49
N GLU A 75 -25.68 -2.55 -1.01
CA GLU A 75 -25.35 -3.46 0.11
C GLU A 75 -24.12 -4.33 -0.18
N ASP A 76 -23.91 -4.73 -1.44
CA ASP A 76 -22.79 -5.57 -1.84
C ASP A 76 -21.45 -4.82 -1.82
N ARG A 77 -21.49 -3.49 -1.77
CA ARG A 77 -20.28 -2.64 -1.80
C ARG A 77 -19.34 -2.97 -0.64
N ALA A 78 -19.88 -3.18 0.57
CA ALA A 78 -19.06 -3.51 1.73
C ALA A 78 -18.35 -4.86 1.56
N ARG A 79 -19.06 -5.85 1.00
CA ARG A 79 -18.51 -7.18 0.71
C ARG A 79 -17.41 -7.13 -0.34
N VAL A 80 -17.65 -6.42 -1.44
CA VAL A 80 -16.66 -6.22 -2.51
C VAL A 80 -15.40 -5.55 -1.97
N VAL A 81 -15.53 -4.54 -1.10
CA VAL A 81 -14.37 -3.88 -0.48
C VAL A 81 -13.59 -4.85 0.42
N ALA A 82 -14.28 -5.67 1.22
CA ALA A 82 -13.62 -6.67 2.07
C ALA A 82 -12.84 -7.69 1.25
N VAL A 83 -13.42 -8.22 0.16
CA VAL A 83 -12.71 -9.16 -0.73
C VAL A 83 -11.57 -8.47 -1.47
N LEU A 84 -11.75 -7.23 -1.91
CA LEU A 84 -10.66 -6.48 -2.52
C LEU A 84 -9.51 -6.29 -1.53
N GLN A 85 -9.76 -6.04 -0.26
CA GLN A 85 -8.69 -5.90 0.76
C GLN A 85 -7.91 -7.19 1.00
N THR A 86 -8.52 -8.37 0.85
CA THR A 86 -7.81 -9.65 1.01
C THR A 86 -6.93 -9.98 -0.20
N VAL A 87 -7.33 -9.51 -1.38
CA VAL A 87 -6.62 -9.70 -2.66
C VAL A 87 -5.60 -8.59 -2.93
N ASP A 88 -5.83 -7.38 -2.41
CA ASP A 88 -4.96 -6.21 -2.52
C ASP A 88 -3.73 -6.38 -1.62
N ARG A 89 -2.83 -7.29 -2.03
CA ARG A 89 -1.46 -7.42 -1.50
C ARG A 89 -0.53 -6.45 -2.20
N SER A 90 -0.99 -5.23 -2.50
CA SER A 90 -0.12 -4.21 -3.07
C SER A 90 1.11 -4.02 -2.19
N VAL A 91 2.27 -3.84 -2.83
CA VAL A 91 3.54 -3.46 -2.19
C VAL A 91 3.34 -2.25 -1.27
N VAL A 92 2.40 -1.38 -1.63
CA VAL A 92 2.03 -0.18 -0.90
C VAL A 92 1.31 -0.49 0.40
N ALA A 93 0.36 -1.43 0.38
CA ALA A 93 -0.37 -1.83 1.57
C ALA A 93 0.58 -2.48 2.59
N GLN A 94 1.42 -3.39 2.11
CA GLN A 94 2.45 -4.03 2.94
C GLN A 94 3.45 -3.00 3.52
N ALA A 95 3.86 -2.02 2.71
CA ALA A 95 4.72 -0.94 3.18
C ALA A 95 4.04 -0.09 4.27
N ILE A 96 2.75 0.23 4.11
CA ILE A 96 1.98 0.96 5.11
C ILE A 96 1.87 0.16 6.41
N ASP A 97 1.60 -1.14 6.33
CA ASP A 97 1.48 -2.00 7.51
C ASP A 97 2.80 -2.07 8.30
N ILE A 98 3.94 -2.17 7.61
CA ILE A 98 5.28 -2.14 8.25
C ILE A 98 5.51 -0.81 8.96
N VAL A 99 5.13 0.32 8.35
CA VAL A 99 5.26 1.64 8.98
C VAL A 99 4.33 1.75 10.19
N ASP A 100 3.08 1.33 10.06
CA ASP A 100 2.10 1.39 11.16
C ASP A 100 2.52 0.49 12.34
N GLU A 101 3.11 -0.68 12.08
CA GLU A 101 3.69 -1.53 13.13
C GLU A 101 4.83 -0.82 13.88
N ALA A 102 5.76 -0.19 13.15
CA ALA A 102 6.85 0.58 13.75
C ALA A 102 6.32 1.77 14.57
N LEU A 103 5.33 2.50 14.06
CA LEU A 103 4.69 3.62 14.76
C LEU A 103 3.92 3.16 16.01
N ARG A 104 3.26 2.00 15.98
CA ARG A 104 2.64 1.40 17.18
C ARG A 104 3.68 1.03 18.22
N GLY A 105 4.83 0.49 17.80
CA GLY A 105 5.97 0.24 18.68
C GLY A 105 6.47 1.52 19.36
N TYR A 106 6.52 2.63 18.61
CA TYR A 106 6.88 3.94 19.14
C TYR A 106 5.81 4.54 20.09
N ALA A 107 4.52 4.34 19.78
CA ALA A 107 3.42 4.82 20.61
C ALA A 107 3.34 4.06 21.95
N ASN A 108 3.57 2.74 21.93
CA ASN A 108 3.58 1.87 23.11
C ASN A 108 4.91 1.90 23.88
N ARG A 109 5.66 3.00 23.79
CA ARG A 109 6.94 3.14 24.50
C ARG A 109 6.73 3.09 26.02
N PRO A 110 7.67 2.49 26.78
CA PRO A 110 7.62 2.52 28.24
C PRO A 110 7.60 3.96 28.75
N THR A 111 6.72 4.26 29.70
CA THR A 111 6.65 5.59 30.34
C THR A 111 7.68 5.72 31.49
N GLU A 112 8.12 4.60 32.06
CA GLU A 112 9.13 4.59 33.11
C GLU A 112 10.51 5.01 32.56
N PRO A 113 11.21 5.97 33.20
CA PRO A 113 12.46 6.52 32.67
C PRO A 113 13.57 5.47 32.47
N ALA A 114 13.72 4.55 33.43
CA ALA A 114 14.75 3.51 33.36
C ALA A 114 14.47 2.47 32.26
N ALA A 115 13.23 2.00 32.17
CA ALA A 115 12.79 1.07 31.13
C ALA A 115 12.83 1.70 29.73
N TYR A 116 12.47 2.98 29.63
CA TYR A 116 12.55 3.75 28.39
C TYR A 116 13.99 3.85 27.89
N GLN A 117 14.94 4.21 28.76
CA GLN A 117 16.35 4.33 28.41
C GLN A 117 16.94 3.00 27.92
N SER A 118 16.56 1.86 28.51
CA SER A 118 16.98 0.54 28.01
C SER A 118 16.34 0.17 26.67
N ALA A 119 15.11 0.61 26.41
CA ALA A 119 14.35 0.28 25.20
C ALA A 119 14.67 1.20 24.00
N LEU A 120 15.18 2.40 24.23
CA LEU A 120 15.56 3.39 23.21
C LEU A 120 16.34 2.82 22.01
N PRO A 121 17.46 2.09 22.19
CA PRO A 121 18.22 1.56 21.05
C PRO A 121 17.40 0.55 20.24
N GLN A 122 16.66 -0.34 20.90
CA GLN A 122 15.82 -1.33 20.23
C GLN A 122 14.66 -0.69 19.45
N LEU A 123 14.10 0.41 19.95
CA LEU A 123 13.06 1.16 19.25
C LEU A 123 13.63 1.90 18.02
N ALA A 124 14.81 2.50 18.15
CA ALA A 124 15.49 3.18 17.06
C ALA A 124 15.88 2.20 15.93
N ASP A 125 16.39 1.02 16.28
CA ASP A 125 16.74 -0.03 15.33
C ASP A 125 15.50 -0.50 14.56
N LYS A 126 14.38 -0.78 15.24
CA LYS A 126 13.12 -1.19 14.62
C LYS A 126 12.57 -0.15 13.64
N VAL A 127 12.60 1.13 14.01
CA VAL A 127 12.15 2.23 13.14
C VAL A 127 13.06 2.37 11.91
N THR A 128 14.38 2.22 12.09
CA THR A 128 15.37 2.29 11.02
C THR A 128 15.25 1.11 10.05
N GLU A 129 15.07 -0.10 10.56
CA GLU A 129 14.84 -1.31 9.75
C GLU A 129 13.54 -1.22 8.95
N ALA A 130 12.46 -0.76 9.57
CA ALA A 130 11.19 -0.51 8.89
C ALA A 130 11.36 0.49 7.74
N GLY A 131 12.08 1.59 7.97
CA GLY A 131 12.38 2.59 6.94
C GLY A 131 13.18 2.02 5.76
N LYS A 132 14.22 1.21 6.03
CA LYS A 132 15.03 0.56 4.99
C LYS A 132 14.20 -0.43 4.17
N ARG A 133 13.41 -1.29 4.83
CA ARG A 133 12.53 -2.26 4.16
C ARG A 133 11.54 -1.57 3.22
N VAL A 134 10.89 -0.50 3.69
CA VAL A 134 9.92 0.25 2.87
C VAL A 134 10.61 0.94 1.69
N GLN A 135 11.81 1.51 1.89
CA GLN A 135 12.57 2.11 0.79
C GLN A 135 12.95 1.08 -0.27
N ASP A 136 13.37 -0.13 0.12
CA ASP A 136 13.72 -1.18 -0.84
C ASP A 136 12.48 -1.71 -1.59
N MET A 137 11.33 -1.78 -0.92
CA MET A 137 10.05 -2.09 -1.56
C MET A 137 9.64 -1.02 -2.57
N LEU A 138 9.87 0.27 -2.28
CA LEU A 138 9.54 1.39 -3.16
C LEU A 138 10.43 1.47 -4.42
N LYS A 139 11.71 1.09 -4.31
CA LYS A 139 12.67 1.09 -5.44
C LYS A 139 12.25 0.13 -6.56
N ASN A 140 11.51 -0.93 -6.24
CA ASN A 140 11.18 -2.01 -7.18
C ASN A 140 9.94 -1.76 -8.05
N GLY A 141 9.61 -0.49 -8.34
CA GLY A 141 8.61 -0.15 -9.36
C GLY A 141 7.23 0.17 -8.79
N VAL A 142 7.17 1.05 -7.80
CA VAL A 142 5.90 1.55 -7.25
C VAL A 142 5.45 2.79 -8.03
N SER A 143 4.20 2.83 -8.50
CA SER A 143 3.64 3.98 -9.22
C SER A 143 3.76 5.31 -8.46
N ARG A 144 3.69 6.45 -9.19
CA ARG A 144 3.76 7.80 -8.60
C ARG A 144 2.64 8.04 -7.58
N ARG A 145 1.44 7.52 -7.84
CA ARG A 145 0.28 7.65 -6.95
C ARG A 145 0.44 6.83 -5.68
N ALA A 146 1.05 5.65 -5.79
CA ALA A 146 1.39 4.82 -4.66
C ALA A 146 2.46 5.47 -3.76
N HIS A 147 3.50 6.08 -4.35
CA HIS A 147 4.45 6.92 -3.62
C HIS A 147 3.74 8.05 -2.86
N ALA A 148 2.80 8.76 -3.51
CA ALA A 148 2.05 9.83 -2.87
C ALA A 148 1.18 9.36 -1.68
N ARG A 149 0.68 8.11 -1.72
CA ARG A 149 -0.08 7.51 -0.60
C ARG A 149 0.81 7.15 0.60
N ILE A 150 2.04 6.70 0.35
CA ILE A 150 2.98 6.27 1.40
C ILE A 150 3.72 7.46 2.00
N GLN A 151 3.93 8.54 1.22
CA GLN A 151 4.66 9.73 1.65
C GLN A 151 4.26 10.28 3.04
N PRO A 152 2.97 10.50 3.37
CA PRO A 152 2.60 11.03 4.68
C PRO A 152 3.04 10.09 5.83
N LYS A 153 2.95 8.78 5.63
CA LYS A 153 3.37 7.76 6.60
C LYS A 153 4.89 7.73 6.76
N LEU A 154 5.64 7.91 5.67
CA LEU A 154 7.09 8.07 5.73
C LEU A 154 7.51 9.34 6.46
N ASP A 155 6.77 10.42 6.31
CA ASP A 155 7.05 11.68 7.01
C ASP A 155 6.78 11.55 8.52
N GLU A 156 5.74 10.81 8.93
CA GLU A 156 5.52 10.41 10.32
C GLU A 156 6.65 9.54 10.87
N LEU A 157 7.08 8.53 10.10
CA LEU A 157 8.19 7.66 10.50
C LEU A 157 9.51 8.43 10.67
N LYS A 158 9.80 9.38 9.77
CA LYS A 158 10.97 10.27 9.89
C LYS A 158 10.93 11.11 11.15
N LYS A 159 9.78 11.73 11.46
CA LYS A 159 9.62 12.49 12.70
C LYS A 159 9.86 11.63 13.94
N ALA A 160 9.36 10.39 13.94
CA ALA A 160 9.59 9.45 15.04
C ALA A 160 11.06 9.05 15.15
N HIS A 161 11.74 8.80 14.02
CA HIS A 161 13.17 8.52 13.96
C HIS A 161 14.01 9.69 14.50
N ASP A 162 13.71 10.92 14.08
CA ASP A 162 14.44 12.12 14.50
C ASP A 162 14.28 12.37 16.00
N ALA A 163 13.08 12.14 16.54
CA ALA A 163 12.82 12.20 17.98
C ALA A 163 13.65 11.16 18.76
N LEU A 164 13.66 9.90 18.30
CA LEU A 164 14.46 8.84 18.93
C LEU A 164 15.97 9.13 18.85
N THR A 165 16.44 9.68 17.73
CA THR A 165 17.84 10.05 17.54
C THR A 165 18.25 11.20 18.47
N ALA A 166 17.38 12.19 18.66
CA ALA A 166 17.59 13.28 19.60
C ALA A 166 17.62 12.79 21.07
N ASP A 167 16.81 11.79 21.41
CA ASP A 167 16.82 11.23 22.77
C ASP A 167 18.03 10.31 23.01
N LEU A 168 18.52 9.62 21.98
CA LEU A 168 19.80 8.92 22.02
C LEU A 168 20.98 9.89 22.18
N SER A 169 21.01 11.00 21.44
CA SER A 169 22.10 11.98 21.57
C SER A 169 22.15 12.63 22.95
N LYS A 170 20.98 12.92 23.57
CA LYS A 170 20.91 13.37 24.97
C LYS A 170 21.44 12.34 25.97
N ARG A 171 21.27 11.04 25.70
CA ARG A 171 21.81 9.96 26.56
C ARG A 171 23.33 9.87 26.49
N TYR A 172 23.92 10.06 25.30
CA TYR A 172 25.37 9.97 25.09
C TYR A 172 26.10 11.31 25.20
N ALA A 173 25.38 12.44 25.27
CA ALA A 173 25.89 13.71 25.73
C ALA A 173 26.15 13.63 27.25
N LEU A 174 27.27 13.01 27.61
CA LEU A 174 27.89 13.19 28.91
C LEU A 174 28.36 14.66 29.06
N PRO A 175 28.30 15.23 30.28
CA PRO A 175 28.89 16.55 30.56
C PRO A 175 30.40 16.59 30.28
#